data_AF-Q2W596-F1
#
_entry.id   AF-Q2W596-F1
#
_cell.length_a   1.000
_cell.length_b   1.000
_cell.length_c   1.000
_cell.angle_alpha   90.00
_cell.angle_beta   90.00
_cell.angle_gamma   90.00
#
_symmetry.space_group_name_H-M   'P 1'
#
loop_
_entity.id
_entity.type
_entity.pdbx_description
1 polymer ?
#
loop_
_entity_poly.entity_id
_entity_poly.type
_entity_poly.pdbx_seq_one_letter_code
_entity_poly.pdbx_strand_id
1 'polypeptide(L)' 'MDDIDLAAERTDMLNAAAIQAVLERTESVLSTGICRACNEEIEAERLAANPYAKHCRDCADEAETRARQARRCGPR' A
#
# COMPACT_ATOMS: atom_id res chain seq x y z
N MET A 1 30.65 -3.59 19.53
CA MET A 1 29.88 -3.59 18.28
C MET A 1 30.40 -4.71 17.45
N ASP A 2 29.74 -5.86 17.60
CA ASP A 2 30.03 -7.05 16.81
C ASP A 2 29.13 -7.09 15.56
N ASP A 3 29.27 -8.15 14.75
CA ASP A 3 28.48 -8.30 13.52
C ASP A 3 26.97 -8.41 13.79
N ILE A 4 26.59 -8.85 15.01
CA ILE A 4 25.20 -8.99 15.42
C ILE A 4 24.61 -7.62 15.72
N ASP A 5 25.34 -6.78 16.47
CA ASP A 5 24.96 -5.40 16.76
C ASP A 5 24.74 -4.63 15.44
N LEU A 6 25.66 -4.75 14.49
CA LEU A 6 25.58 -4.08 13.19
C LEU A 6 24.38 -4.55 12.34
N ALA A 7 24.10 -5.86 12.35
CA ALA A 7 22.95 -6.41 11.64
C ALA A 7 21.62 -5.95 12.25
N ALA A 8 21.56 -5.84 13.57
CA ALA A 8 20.38 -5.35 14.28
C ALA A 8 20.09 -3.88 13.93
N GLU A 9 21.09 -3.00 13.99
CA GLU A 9 20.94 -1.59 13.62
C GLU A 9 20.50 -1.42 12.17
N ARG A 10 21.06 -2.20 11.25
CA ARG A 10 20.68 -2.16 9.84
C ARG A 10 19.24 -2.61 9.62
N THR A 11 18.79 -3.61 10.37
CA THR A 11 17.40 -4.08 10.32
C THR A 11 16.45 -3.00 10.84
N ASP A 12 16.81 -2.32 11.92
CA ASP A 12 16.02 -1.22 12.49
C ASP A 12 15.86 -0.07 11.49
N MET A 13 16.95 0.37 10.86
CA MET A 13 16.92 1.40 9.83
C MET A 13 16.01 1.03 8.65
N LEU A 14 16.09 -0.21 8.17
CA LEU A 14 15.26 -0.69 7.06
C LEU A 14 13.77 -0.75 7.45
N ASN A 15 13.48 -1.21 8.67
CA ASN A 15 12.12 -1.26 9.20
C ASN A 15 11.53 0.15 9.34
N ALA A 16 12.28 1.09 9.91
CA ALA A 16 11.87 2.48 10.04
C ALA A 16 11.54 3.08 8.67
N ALA A 17 12.42 2.89 7.67
CA ALA A 17 12.19 3.36 6.30
C ALA A 17 10.94 2.71 5.67
N ALA A 18 10.74 1.41 5.85
CA ALA A 18 9.57 0.70 5.32
C ALA A 18 8.25 1.20 5.94
N ILE A 19 8.25 1.47 7.26
CA ILE A 19 7.08 2.01 7.97
C ILE A 19 6.75 3.41 7.45
N GLN A 20 7.76 4.30 7.35
CA GLN A 20 7.53 5.66 6.83
C GLN A 20 6.96 5.63 5.41
N ALA A 21 7.51 4.81 4.52
CA ALA A 21 7.00 4.66 3.15
C ALA A 21 5.56 4.12 3.06
N VAL A 22 5.04 3.48 4.10
CA VAL A 22 3.62 3.07 4.18
C VAL A 22 2.77 4.22 4.70
N LEU A 23 3.23 4.94 5.73
CA LEU A 23 2.51 6.07 6.32
C LEU A 23 2.36 7.25 5.35
N GLU A 24 3.40 7.58 4.58
CA GLU A 24 3.33 8.63 3.56
C GLU A 24 2.32 8.32 2.45
N ARG A 25 2.05 7.03 2.19
CA ARG A 25 1.07 6.59 1.17
C ARG A 25 -0.37 6.92 1.58
N THR A 26 -0.63 7.00 2.89
CA THR A 26 -1.96 7.26 3.45
C THR A 26 -2.34 8.74 3.49
N GLU A 27 -1.38 9.67 3.34
CA GLU A 27 -1.66 11.09 3.18
C GLU A 27 -2.25 11.37 1.80
N SER A 28 -3.56 11.22 1.68
CA SER A 28 -4.25 11.46 0.41
C SER A 28 -5.57 12.19 0.59
N VAL A 29 -5.97 12.87 -0.48
CA VAL A 29 -7.25 13.58 -0.59
C VAL A 29 -8.39 12.57 -0.38
N LEU A 30 -9.46 13.03 0.28
CA LEU A 30 -10.69 12.26 0.42
C LEU A 30 -11.15 11.72 -0.93
N SER A 31 -11.72 10.51 -0.91
CA SER A 31 -12.31 9.93 -2.10
C SER A 31 -13.49 10.76 -2.58
N THR A 32 -13.66 10.84 -3.89
CA THR A 32 -14.88 11.38 -4.50
C THR A 32 -16.04 10.39 -4.43
N GLY A 33 -15.82 9.17 -3.93
CA GLY A 33 -16.77 8.08 -3.92
C GLY A 33 -16.86 7.32 -5.25
N ILE A 34 -16.03 7.66 -6.24
CA ILE A 34 -16.01 7.02 -7.56
C ILE A 34 -14.67 6.32 -7.79
N CYS A 35 -14.72 5.06 -8.24
CA CYS A 35 -13.56 4.25 -8.54
C CYS A 35 -12.77 4.85 -9.72
N ARG A 36 -11.47 5.07 -9.56
CA ARG A 36 -10.61 5.62 -10.64
C ARG A 36 -10.32 4.67 -11.80
N ALA A 37 -10.61 3.38 -11.64
CA ALA A 37 -10.28 2.36 -12.63
C ALA A 37 -11.47 2.00 -13.52
N CYS A 38 -12.62 1.71 -12.91
CA CYS A 38 -13.82 1.26 -13.61
C CYS A 38 -14.90 2.35 -13.70
N ASN A 39 -14.80 3.41 -12.88
CA ASN A 39 -15.69 4.57 -12.88
C ASN A 39 -17.07 4.36 -12.23
N GLU A 40 -17.28 3.21 -11.56
CA GLU A 40 -18.43 2.94 -10.70
C GLU A 40 -18.29 3.54 -9.28
N GLU A 41 -19.41 3.59 -8.56
CA GLU A 41 -19.46 4.01 -7.15
C GLU A 41 -18.68 3.05 -6.24
N ILE A 42 -17.94 3.61 -5.30
CA ILE A 42 -17.24 2.84 -4.26
C ILE A 42 -18.22 2.53 -3.13
N GLU A 43 -18.17 1.30 -2.66
CA GLU A 43 -19.05 0.78 -1.62
C GLU A 43 -18.98 1.64 -0.35
N ALA A 44 -20.15 2.01 0.19
CA ALA A 44 -20.24 2.90 1.34
C ALA A 44 -19.49 2.36 2.56
N GLU A 45 -19.57 1.06 2.82
CA GLU A 45 -18.84 0.38 3.90
C GLU A 45 -17.32 0.53 3.75
N ARG A 46 -16.83 0.51 2.50
CA ARG A 46 -15.41 0.67 2.17
C ARG A 46 -14.95 2.11 2.37
N LEU A 47 -15.77 3.10 1.99
CA LEU A 47 -15.49 4.51 2.26
C LEU A 47 -15.57 4.85 3.75
N ALA A 48 -16.47 4.20 4.50
CA ALA A 48 -16.55 4.34 5.95
C ALA A 48 -15.30 3.79 6.65
N ALA A 49 -14.79 2.64 6.21
CA ALA A 49 -13.56 2.05 6.72
C ALA A 49 -12.28 2.79 6.25
N ASN A 50 -12.28 3.27 5.00
CA ASN A 50 -11.18 4.01 4.39
C ASN A 50 -11.72 5.16 3.53
N PRO A 51 -11.81 6.39 4.08
CA PRO A 51 -12.37 7.55 3.36
C PRO A 51 -11.48 8.03 2.20
N TYR A 52 -10.27 7.47 2.07
CA TYR A 52 -9.31 7.77 1.02
C TYR A 52 -9.27 6.70 -0.08
N ALA A 53 -10.20 5.74 -0.07
CA ALA A 53 -10.24 4.66 -1.05
C ALA A 53 -10.37 5.20 -2.48
N LYS A 54 -9.41 4.86 -3.36
CA LYS A 54 -9.36 5.33 -4.76
C LYS A 54 -10.04 4.40 -5.76
N HIS A 55 -10.33 3.18 -5.34
CA HIS A 55 -10.90 2.12 -6.18
C HIS A 55 -12.05 1.44 -5.45
N CYS A 56 -12.94 0.74 -6.16
CA CYS A 56 -13.85 -0.24 -5.55
C CYS A 56 -13.07 -1.47 -5.05
N ARG A 57 -13.75 -2.41 -4.39
CA ARG A 57 -13.10 -3.65 -3.91
C ARG A 57 -12.44 -4.45 -5.03
N ASP A 58 -13.18 -4.78 -6.09
CA ASP A 58 -12.68 -5.67 -7.15
C ASP A 58 -11.42 -5.10 -7.83
N CYS A 59 -11.47 -3.82 -8.23
CA CYS A 59 -10.32 -3.14 -8.83
C CYS A 59 -9.11 -3.07 -7.88
N ALA A 60 -9.33 -2.96 -6.57
CA ALA A 60 -8.25 -2.97 -5.58
C ALA A 60 -7.62 -4.37 -5.45
N ASP A 61 -8.43 -5.42 -5.37
CA ASP A 61 -7.99 -6.82 -5.30
C ASP A 61 -7.18 -7.21 -6.56
N GLU A 62 -7.64 -6.81 -7.74
CA GLU A 62 -6.91 -7.02 -9.00
C GLU A 62 -5.57 -6.28 -9.02
N ALA A 63 -5.56 -5.01 -8.59
CA ALA A 63 -4.34 -4.21 -8.53
C ALA A 63 -3.32 -4.81 -7.54
N GLU A 64 -3.77 -5.29 -6.39
CA GLU A 64 -2.94 -6.00 -5.43
C GLU A 64 -2.39 -7.31 -6.00
N THR A 65 -3.24 -8.10 -6.66
CA THR A 65 -2.83 -9.36 -7.28
C THR A 65 -1.77 -9.13 -8.35
N ARG A 66 -1.97 -8.15 -9.23
CA ARG A 66 -1.00 -7.75 -10.25
C ARG A 66 0.31 -7.25 -9.63
N ALA A 67 0.24 -6.43 -8.58
CA ALA A 67 1.44 -5.96 -7.88
C ALA A 67 2.21 -7.12 -7.21
N ARG A 68 1.50 -8.08 -6.60
CA ARG A 68 2.11 -9.29 -6.03
C ARG A 68 2.79 -10.13 -7.10
N GLN A 69 2.14 -10.33 -8.26
CA GLN A 69 2.73 -11.04 -9.39
C GLN A 69 3.97 -10.32 -9.93
N ALA A 70 3.93 -9.01 -10.11
CA ALA A 70 5.07 -8.22 -10.58
C ALA A 70 6.28 -8.35 -9.65
N ARG A 71 6.06 -8.44 -8.33
CA ARG A 71 7.12 -8.64 -7.32
C ARG A 71 7.69 -10.06 -7.30
N ARG A 72 6.98 -11.05 -7.84
CA ARG A 72 7.48 -12.45 -7.94
C ARG A 72 8.52 -12.60 -9.06
N CYS A 73 8.50 -11.71 -10.04
CA CYS A 73 9.57 -11.60 -11.02
C CYS A 73 10.70 -10.81 -10.36
N GLY A 74 11.81 -11.47 -10.00
CA GLY A 74 13.04 -10.79 -9.58
C GLY A 74 13.53 -9.81 -10.66
N PRO A 75 14.51 -8.94 -10.35
CA PRO A 75 15.03 -7.99 -11.32
C PRO A 75 15.43 -8.71 -12.61
N ARG A 76 14.94 -8.22 -13.76
CA ARG A 76 15.40 -8.67 -15.08
C ARG A 76 16.80 -8.14 -15.34
#